data_AF-A0A8K0RH48-F1
#
_entry.id   AF-A0A8K0RH48-F1
#
_cell.length_a   1.000
_cell.length_b   1.000
_cell.length_c   1.000
_cell.angle_alpha   90.00
_cell.angle_beta   90.00
_cell.angle_gamma   90.00
#
_symmetry.space_group_name_H-M   'P 1'
#
loop_
_entity.id
_entity.type
_entity.pdbx_description
1 polymer ?
#
loop_
_entity_poly.entity_id
_entity_poly.type
_entity_poly.pdbx_seq_one_letter_code
_entity_poly.pdbx_strand_id
1 'polypeptide(L)'
;MDQDLCLRLSLHGTLEERTIQLDNHLDCIRRLLEDDKVLARQLGFKVQPKNHGDKSRVQKFTEYLGPDHGTLTLLATSAAIWYDQPLQFWDTSLATGCNVSVDPQQQIYQAFIQSTHEHA
;
A
#
# COMPACT_ATOMS: atom_id res chain seq x y z
N MET A 1 19.63 30.81 18.93
CA MET A 1 18.68 31.58 18.12
C MET A 1 17.85 30.56 17.37
N ASP A 2 16.74 30.13 17.98
CA ASP A 2 15.79 29.23 17.34
C ASP A 2 14.92 30.06 16.39
N GLN A 3 15.12 29.84 15.09
CA GLN A 3 14.20 30.36 14.09
C GLN A 3 13.02 29.40 14.04
N ASP A 4 11.92 29.77 14.72
CA ASP A 4 10.65 29.07 14.60
C ASP A 4 10.23 29.06 13.12
N LEU A 5 10.34 27.88 12.49
CA LEU A 5 10.02 27.68 11.08
C LEU A 5 8.50 27.56 10.94
N CYS A 6 7.82 28.70 10.91
CA CYS A 6 6.38 28.75 10.71
C CYS A 6 6.03 28.56 9.22
N LEU A 7 5.58 27.36 8.86
CA LEU A 7 5.02 27.08 7.53
C LEU A 7 3.55 27.52 7.51
N ARG A 8 3.30 28.73 7.01
CA ARG A 8 1.94 29.23 6.78
C ARG A 8 1.50 28.90 5.36
N LEU A 9 0.64 27.89 5.23
CA LEU A 9 0.07 27.45 3.96
C LEU A 9 -1.02 28.43 3.51
N SER A 10 -0.74 29.17 2.44
CA SER A 10 -1.74 29.98 1.74
C SER A 10 -1.86 29.44 0.31
N LEU A 11 -3.00 28.80 0.02
CA LEU A 11 -3.30 28.27 -1.31
C LEU A 11 -4.12 29.30 -2.11
N HIS A 12 -3.64 29.69 -3.28
CA HIS A 12 -4.28 30.72 -4.12
C HIS A 12 -4.45 30.23 -5.57
N GLY A 13 -5.39 30.86 -6.28
CA GLY A 13 -5.63 30.58 -7.71
C GLY A 13 -6.64 29.47 -7.98
N THR A 14 -6.53 28.87 -9.17
CA THR A 14 -7.30 27.75 -9.71
C THR A 14 -6.96 26.43 -9.01
N LEU A 15 -7.75 25.37 -9.25
CA LEU A 15 -7.51 24.05 -8.65
C LEU A 15 -6.13 23.48 -9.03
N GLU A 16 -5.72 23.67 -10.28
CA GLU A 16 -4.42 23.21 -10.77
C GLU A 16 -3.27 23.94 -10.06
N GLU A 17 -3.36 25.26 -9.94
CA GLU A 17 -2.36 26.08 -9.25
C GLU A 17 -2.28 25.72 -7.75
N ARG A 18 -3.41 25.47 -7.10
CA ARG A 18 -3.44 25.02 -5.70
C ARG A 18 -2.84 23.63 -5.53
N THR A 19 -3.06 22.73 -6.49
CA THR A 19 -2.47 21.39 -6.48
C THR A 19 -0.95 21.47 -6.56
N ILE A 20 -0.43 22.30 -7.48
CA ILE A 20 1.02 22.53 -7.62
C ILE A 20 1.60 23.16 -6.35
N GLN A 21 0.92 24.15 -5.78
CA GLN A 21 1.35 24.77 -4.53
C GLN A 21 1.41 23.75 -3.39
N LEU A 22 0.40 22.90 -3.24
CA LEU A 22 0.36 21.89 -2.20
C LEU A 22 1.48 20.84 -2.38
N ASP A 23 1.71 20.38 -3.60
CA ASP A 23 2.77 19.41 -3.92
C ASP A 23 4.17 19.97 -3.54
N ASN A 24 4.41 21.25 -3.85
CA ASN A 24 5.65 21.94 -3.45
C ASN A 24 5.82 22.03 -1.93
N HIS A 25 4.75 22.31 -1.19
CA HIS A 25 4.83 22.37 0.28
C HIS A 25 5.08 21.00 0.89
N LEU A 26 4.43 19.94 0.37
CA LEU A 26 4.66 18.58 0.81
C LEU A 26 6.12 18.16 0.55
N ASP A 27 6.70 18.55 -0.59
CA ASP A 27 8.11 18.28 -0.88
C ASP A 27 9.07 19.04 0.05
N CYS A 28 8.75 20.29 0.41
CA CYS A 28 9.49 21.04 1.43
C CYS A 28 9.44 20.35 2.80
N ILE A 29 8.25 19.92 3.25
CA ILE A 29 8.11 19.18 4.51
C ILE A 29 8.90 17.87 4.44
N ARG A 30 8.84 17.15 3.32
CA ARG A 30 9.61 15.90 3.14
C ARG A 30 11.10 16.14 3.34
N ARG A 31 11.68 17.15 2.70
CA ARG A 31 13.10 17.49 2.85
C ARG A 31 13.46 17.84 4.29
N LEU A 32 12.61 18.64 4.96
CA LEU A 32 12.80 18.98 6.38
C LEU A 32 12.87 17.71 7.26
N LEU A 33 12.00 16.74 7.03
CA LEU A 33 11.97 15.48 7.78
C LEU A 33 13.12 14.52 7.41
N GLU A 34 13.67 14.63 6.19
CA GLU A 34 14.87 13.89 5.80
C GLU A 34 16.13 14.42 6.49
N ASP A 35 16.21 15.75 6.63
CA ASP A 35 17.31 16.44 7.29
C ASP A 35 17.23 16.33 8.83
N ASP A 36 16.04 16.47 9.41
CA ASP A 36 15.80 16.35 10.85
C ASP A 36 15.16 15.00 11.23
N LYS A 37 16.02 14.01 11.46
CA LYS A 37 15.61 12.65 11.87
C LYS A 37 14.99 12.59 13.27
N VAL A 38 15.23 13.58 14.12
CA VAL A 38 14.63 13.62 15.47
C VAL A 38 13.18 14.07 15.35
N LEU A 39 12.94 15.15 14.61
CA LEU A 39 11.60 15.62 14.27
C LEU A 39 10.78 14.54 13.55
N ALA A 40 11.37 13.87 12.55
CA ALA A 40 10.70 12.79 11.84
C ALA A 40 10.28 11.63 12.75
N ARG A 41 11.12 11.26 13.74
CA ARG A 41 10.77 10.23 14.72
C ARG A 41 9.65 10.66 15.66
N GLN A 42 9.60 11.95 16.03
CA GLN A 42 8.55 12.47 16.91
C GLN A 42 7.19 12.56 16.22
N LEU A 43 7.14 12.90 14.93
CA LEU A 43 5.89 13.06 14.19
C LEU A 43 5.20 11.72 13.87
N GLY A 44 5.95 10.62 13.78
CA GLY A 44 5.39 9.29 13.55
C GLY A 44 4.79 9.06 12.15
N PHE A 45 4.92 10.02 11.24
CA PHE A 45 4.55 9.88 9.83
C PHE A 45 5.70 10.32 8.91
N LYS A 46 5.70 9.81 7.68
CA LYS A 46 6.66 10.15 6.64
C LYS A 46 5.94 10.66 5.41
N VAL A 47 6.30 11.85 4.94
CA VAL A 47 5.86 12.33 3.63
C VAL A 47 6.62 11.57 2.55
N GLN A 48 5.92 10.91 1.64
CA GLN A 48 6.51 10.16 0.54
C GLN A 48 6.48 10.97 -0.76
N PRO A 49 7.45 10.77 -1.67
CA PRO A 49 7.40 11.42 -2.97
C PRO A 49 6.20 10.94 -3.79
N LYS A 50 5.76 11.75 -4.73
CA LYS A 50 4.70 11.40 -5.68
C LYS A 50 5.03 10.08 -6.39
N ASN A 51 4.03 9.21 -6.51
CA ASN A 51 4.13 7.87 -7.11
C ASN A 51 5.14 6.92 -6.42
N HIS A 52 5.48 7.16 -5.15
CA HIS A 52 6.34 6.23 -4.39
C HIS A 52 5.71 4.84 -4.28
N GLY A 53 4.38 4.77 -4.11
CA GLY A 53 3.62 3.51 -4.11
C GLY A 53 3.86 2.71 -5.39
N ASP A 54 3.70 3.34 -6.56
CA ASP A 54 3.88 2.69 -7.86
C ASP A 54 5.31 2.19 -8.07
N LYS A 55 6.30 3.03 -7.76
CA LYS A 55 7.72 2.62 -7.86
C LYS A 55 8.01 1.42 -6.97
N SER A 56 7.52 1.42 -5.74
CA SER A 56 7.71 0.31 -4.80
C SER A 56 7.01 -0.97 -5.27
N ARG A 57 5.83 -0.85 -5.90
CA ARG A 57 5.10 -2.00 -6.47
C ARG A 57 5.85 -2.58 -7.67
N VAL A 58 6.28 -1.72 -8.60
CA VAL A 58 7.07 -2.14 -9.76
C VAL A 58 8.34 -2.83 -9.31
N GLN A 59 9.07 -2.26 -8.34
CA GLN A 59 10.28 -2.87 -7.79
C GLN A 59 10.02 -4.25 -7.21
N LYS A 60 8.97 -4.40 -6.39
CA LYS A 60 8.58 -5.71 -5.83
C LYS A 60 8.30 -6.74 -6.92
N PHE A 61 7.63 -6.35 -7.99
CA PHE A 61 7.37 -7.26 -9.12
C PHE A 61 8.65 -7.62 -9.87
N THR A 62 9.53 -6.64 -10.12
CA THR A 62 10.80 -6.89 -10.83
C THR A 62 11.77 -7.75 -10.04
N GLU A 63 11.75 -7.66 -8.72
CA GLU A 63 12.63 -8.40 -7.82
C GLU A 63 12.00 -9.71 -7.30
N TYR A 64 10.76 -10.01 -7.67
CA TYR A 64 10.07 -11.20 -7.21
C TYR A 64 10.70 -12.45 -7.81
N LEU A 65 11.38 -13.23 -6.97
CA LEU A 65 12.06 -14.48 -7.34
C LEU A 65 11.09 -15.67 -7.50
N GLY A 66 9.79 -15.44 -7.31
CA GLY A 66 8.80 -16.49 -7.25
C GLY A 66 8.51 -16.96 -5.83
N PRO A 67 7.58 -17.91 -5.69
CA PRO A 67 7.22 -18.50 -4.41
C PRO A 67 8.38 -19.29 -3.80
N ASP A 68 8.48 -19.30 -2.47
CA ASP A 68 9.44 -20.16 -1.76
C ASP A 68 9.13 -21.65 -1.95
N HIS A 69 10.04 -22.52 -1.52
CA HIS A 69 9.91 -23.97 -1.72
C HIS A 69 8.64 -24.54 -1.09
N GLY A 70 8.27 -24.09 0.13
CA GLY A 70 7.06 -24.57 0.80
C GLY A 70 5.80 -24.16 0.05
N THR A 71 5.76 -22.93 -0.43
CA THR A 71 4.69 -22.39 -1.25
C THR A 71 4.60 -23.12 -2.60
N LEU A 72 5.73 -23.42 -3.25
CA LEU A 72 5.78 -24.22 -4.46
C LEU A 72 5.23 -25.63 -4.24
N THR A 73 5.63 -26.29 -3.16
CA THR A 73 5.12 -27.62 -2.81
C THR A 73 3.62 -27.57 -2.57
N LEU A 74 3.13 -26.59 -1.82
CA LEU A 74 1.70 -26.42 -1.57
C LEU A 74 0.92 -26.22 -2.87
N LEU A 75 1.41 -25.34 -3.75
CA LEU A 75 0.79 -25.09 -5.06
C LEU A 75 0.78 -26.36 -5.90
N ALA A 76 1.88 -27.12 -5.93
CA ALA A 76 1.97 -28.37 -6.68
C ALA A 76 1.00 -29.45 -6.14
N THR A 77 0.88 -29.58 -4.82
CA THR A 77 -0.03 -30.56 -4.20
C THR A 77 -1.49 -30.22 -4.41
N SER A 78 -1.81 -28.92 -4.49
CA SER A 78 -3.19 -28.45 -4.62
C SER A 78 -3.58 -28.15 -6.08
N ALA A 79 -2.64 -28.23 -7.03
CA ALA A 79 -2.87 -27.93 -8.44
C ALA A 79 -3.97 -28.81 -9.06
N ALA A 80 -3.99 -30.11 -8.78
CA ALA A 80 -5.01 -31.01 -9.33
C ALA A 80 -6.42 -30.61 -8.88
N ILE A 81 -6.59 -30.30 -7.58
CA ILE A 81 -7.89 -29.88 -7.03
C ILE A 81 -8.28 -28.51 -7.60
N TRP A 82 -7.32 -27.60 -7.77
CA TRP A 82 -7.56 -26.30 -8.40
C TRP A 82 -8.08 -26.42 -9.84
N TYR A 83 -7.45 -27.27 -10.66
CA TYR A 83 -7.82 -27.39 -12.08
C TYR A 83 -9.05 -28.27 -12.30
N ASP A 84 -9.16 -29.39 -11.58
CA ASP A 84 -10.20 -30.39 -11.82
C ASP A 84 -11.46 -30.11 -11.01
N GLN A 85 -11.33 -29.48 -9.83
CA GLN A 85 -12.42 -29.28 -8.88
C GLN A 85 -12.34 -27.89 -8.20
N PRO A 86 -12.34 -26.78 -8.96
CA PRO A 86 -12.11 -25.43 -8.43
C PRO A 86 -13.11 -25.01 -7.35
N LEU A 87 -14.36 -25.48 -7.42
CA LEU A 87 -15.36 -25.19 -6.40
C LEU A 87 -15.03 -25.85 -5.05
N GLN A 88 -14.41 -27.03 -5.06
CA GLN A 88 -13.97 -27.72 -3.85
C GLN A 88 -12.67 -27.14 -3.29
N PHE A 89 -11.79 -26.65 -4.16
CA PHE A 89 -10.57 -25.95 -3.74
C PHE A 89 -10.88 -24.77 -2.81
N TRP A 90 -11.96 -24.03 -3.09
CA TRP A 90 -12.39 -22.88 -2.30
C TRP A 90 -13.37 -23.22 -1.16
N ASP A 91 -13.76 -24.49 -1.03
CA ASP A 91 -14.68 -24.92 0.02
C ASP A 91 -13.96 -25.01 1.37
N THR A 92 -14.12 -23.96 2.16
CA THR A 92 -13.54 -23.83 3.50
C THR A 92 -14.35 -24.56 4.58
N SER A 93 -15.46 -25.23 4.23
CA SER A 93 -16.28 -25.97 5.19
C SER A 93 -15.55 -27.12 5.89
N LEU A 94 -14.45 -27.62 5.28
CA LEU A 94 -13.58 -28.66 5.84
C LEU A 94 -12.29 -28.09 6.49
N ALA A 95 -12.09 -26.77 6.51
CA ALA A 95 -10.93 -26.14 7.10
C ALA A 95 -11.01 -26.15 8.64
N THR A 96 -10.78 -27.32 9.23
CA THR A 96 -10.61 -27.49 10.67
C THR A 96 -9.34 -26.75 11.12
N GLY A 97 -9.46 -25.50 11.59
CA GLY A 97 -8.39 -24.87 12.36
C GLY A 97 -8.16 -23.36 12.21
N CYS A 98 -8.90 -22.62 11.38
CA CYS A 98 -8.81 -21.15 11.39
C CYS A 98 -10.21 -20.53 11.49
N ASN A 99 -10.66 -20.33 12.72
CA ASN A 99 -11.79 -19.46 13.03
C ASN A 99 -11.41 -17.98 12.78
N VAL A 100 -11.14 -17.62 11.53
CA VAL A 100 -11.28 -16.24 11.09
C VAL A 100 -12.35 -16.26 10.01
N SER A 101 -13.60 -16.24 10.47
CA SER A 101 -14.77 -16.00 9.63
C SER A 101 -14.70 -14.57 9.08
N VAL A 102 -13.87 -14.35 8.07
CA VAL A 102 -14.03 -13.18 7.21
C VAL A 102 -14.66 -13.70 5.94
N ASP A 103 -15.88 -13.23 5.67
CA ASP A 103 -16.60 -13.54 4.44
C ASP A 103 -15.69 -13.24 3.22
N PRO A 104 -15.41 -14.24 2.36
CA PRO A 104 -14.60 -14.05 1.16
C PRO A 104 -15.15 -12.92 0.28
N GLN A 105 -16.48 -12.72 0.27
CA GLN A 105 -17.10 -11.62 -0.46
C GLN A 105 -16.72 -10.25 0.12
N GLN A 106 -16.58 -10.14 1.44
CA GLN A 106 -16.09 -8.91 2.08
C GLN A 106 -14.62 -8.66 1.75
N GLN A 107 -13.77 -9.69 1.69
CA GLN A 107 -12.36 -9.49 1.32
C GLN A 107 -12.22 -9.05 -0.14
N ILE A 108 -12.97 -9.66 -1.06
CA ILE A 108 -12.98 -9.27 -2.47
C ILE A 108 -13.53 -7.86 -2.63
N TYR A 109 -14.59 -7.51 -1.90
CA TYR A 109 -15.16 -6.17 -1.91
C TYR A 109 -14.19 -5.12 -1.34
N GLN A 110 -13.51 -5.42 -0.24
CA GLN A 110 -12.49 -4.54 0.33
C GLN A 110 -11.31 -4.38 -0.62
N ALA A 111 -10.81 -5.45 -1.23
CA ALA A 111 -9.74 -5.38 -2.22
C ALA A 111 -10.15 -4.57 -3.45
N PHE A 112 -11.41 -4.70 -3.89
CA PHE A 112 -11.96 -3.90 -4.98
C PHE A 112 -12.04 -2.41 -4.61
N ILE A 113 -12.59 -2.06 -3.44
CA ILE A 113 -12.62 -0.67 -2.96
C ILE A 113 -11.21 -0.08 -2.82
N GLN A 114 -10.27 -0.86 -2.29
CA GLN A 114 -8.88 -0.44 -2.17
C GLN A 114 -8.29 -0.13 -3.55
N SER A 115 -8.54 -0.99 -4.54
CA SER A 115 -8.06 -0.80 -5.91
C SER A 115 -8.69 0.41 -6.62
N THR A 116 -9.97 0.73 -6.36
CA THR A 116 -10.64 1.88 -6.99
C THR A 116 -10.25 3.21 -6.35
N HIS A 117 -9.93 3.23 -5.05
CA HIS A 117 -9.39 4.42 -4.39
C HIS A 117 -7.94 4.74 -4.79
N GLU A 118 -7.17 3.75 -5.24
CA GLU A 118 -5.81 3.96 -5.77
C GLU A 118 -5.80 4.53 -7.20
N HIS A 119 -6.96 4.56 -7.87
CA HIS A 119 -7.11 4.98 -9.27
C HIS A 119 -7.96 6.26 -9.47
N ALA A 120 -8.36 6.93 -8.38
CA ALA A 120 -9.07 8.22 -8.39
C ALA A 120 -8.16 9.35 -7.87
#